data_AF-A0A2V5S439-F1
#
_entry.id   AF-A0A2V5S439-F1
#
_cell.length_a   1.000
_cell.length_b   1.000
_cell.length_c   1.000
_cell.angle_alpha   90.00
_cell.angle_beta   90.00
_cell.angle_gamma   90.00
#
_symmetry.space_group_name_H-M   'P 1'
#
loop_
_entity.id
_entity.type
_entity.pdbx_description
1 polymer ?
#
loop_
_entity_poly.entity_id
_entity_poly.type
_entity_poly.pdbx_seq_one_letter_code
_entity_poly.pdbx_strand_id
1 'polypeptide(L)' 'MKPIPGTLQEGGAAFQSTHWTLVLRARQSDPTETAREALSDFCEAYWPPLYTFLRLRGHASPEAQDLV' A
#
# COMPACT_ATOMS: atom_id res chain seq x y z
N MET A 1 9.79 -20.06 -13.44
CA MET A 1 8.50 -19.46 -13.02
C MET A 1 8.54 -17.99 -13.38
N LYS A 2 7.50 -17.45 -14.03
CA LYS A 2 7.49 -16.05 -14.45
C LYS A 2 6.90 -15.21 -13.30
N PRO A 3 7.64 -14.26 -12.70
CA PRO A 3 7.10 -13.38 -11.67
C PRO A 3 5.99 -12.51 -12.27
N ILE A 4 4.88 -12.42 -11.55
CA ILE A 4 3.67 -11.68 -11.94
C ILE A 4 3.86 -10.23 -11.50
N PRO A 5 3.54 -9.22 -12.34
CA PRO A 5 3.66 -7.82 -11.97
C PRO A 5 2.89 -7.52 -10.67
N GLY A 6 3.55 -6.94 -9.66
CA GLY A 6 2.98 -6.64 -8.34
C GLY A 6 3.65 -7.32 -7.13
N THR A 7 4.66 -8.18 -7.29
CA THR A 7 5.13 -8.99 -6.14
C THR A 7 6.35 -8.43 -5.38
N LEU A 8 6.32 -8.52 -4.04
CA LEU A 8 7.48 -8.95 -3.26
C LEU A 8 7.37 -10.48 -3.17
N GLN A 9 8.23 -11.22 -3.87
CA GLN A 9 8.22 -12.68 -3.91
C GLN A 9 9.27 -13.24 -2.93
N GLU A 10 8.84 -14.23 -2.13
CA GLU A 10 9.56 -15.00 -1.07
C GLU A 10 9.92 -14.18 0.18
N GLY A 11 8.92 -14.00 1.07
CA GLY A 11 9.10 -13.55 2.47
C GLY A 11 8.33 -12.28 2.88
N GLY A 12 7.65 -11.59 1.95
CA GLY A 12 7.08 -10.26 2.17
C GLY A 12 5.66 -10.05 1.64
N ALA A 13 4.94 -9.04 2.16
CA ALA A 13 3.64 -8.62 1.63
C ALA A 13 3.77 -8.08 0.20
N ALA A 14 3.02 -8.63 -0.75
CA ALA A 14 3.05 -8.20 -2.16
C ALA A 14 2.20 -6.94 -2.40
N PHE A 15 2.62 -6.12 -3.37
CA PHE A 15 1.80 -5.00 -3.83
C PHE A 15 0.58 -5.54 -4.57
N GLN A 16 -0.61 -5.19 -4.10
CA GLN A 16 -1.83 -5.52 -4.81
C GLN A 16 -1.88 -4.79 -6.15
N SER A 17 -2.50 -5.42 -7.14
CA SER A 17 -2.87 -4.74 -8.39
C SER A 17 -3.67 -3.49 -8.06
N THR A 18 -3.19 -2.32 -8.49
CA THR A 18 -3.82 -1.05 -8.16
C THR A 18 -5.27 -1.00 -8.65
N HIS A 19 -6.22 -0.92 -7.70
CA HIS A 19 -7.61 -0.63 -8.02
C HIS A 19 -7.77 0.85 -8.38
N TRP A 20 -7.61 1.19 -9.65
CA TRP A 20 -7.72 2.57 -10.14
C TRP A 20 -9.04 3.25 -9.75
N THR A 21 -10.14 2.50 -9.67
CA THR A 21 -11.43 3.01 -9.20
C THR A 21 -11.36 3.49 -7.75
N LEU A 22 -10.63 2.79 -6.88
CA LEU A 22 -10.41 3.17 -5.48
C LEU A 22 -9.61 4.48 -5.40
N VAL A 23 -8.53 4.58 -6.18
CA VAL A 23 -7.70 5.79 -6.27
C VAL A 23 -8.52 7.00 -6.74
N LEU A 24 -9.37 6.80 -7.77
CA LEU A 24 -10.23 7.87 -8.27
C LEU A 24 -11.27 8.33 -7.23
N ARG A 25 -11.78 7.42 -6.40
CA ARG A 25 -12.70 7.75 -5.30
C ARG A 25 -11.99 8.49 -4.17
N ALA A 26 -10.82 8.03 -3.77
CA ALA A 26 -10.00 8.65 -2.73
C ALA A 26 -9.51 10.06 -3.10
N ARG A 27 -9.33 10.35 -4.40
CA ARG A 27 -8.85 11.65 -4.91
C ARG A 27 -9.90 12.78 -4.87
N GLN A 28 -11.13 12.53 -4.43
CA GLN A 28 -12.15 13.57 -4.41
C GLN A 28 -11.81 14.64 -3.36
N SER A 29 -11.71 15.89 -3.81
CA SER A 29 -11.35 17.03 -2.95
C SER A 29 -12.46 17.42 -1.96
N ASP A 30 -13.70 17.04 -2.24
CA ASP A 30 -14.81 17.16 -1.31
C ASP A 30 -14.86 15.89 -0.45
N PRO A 31 -14.56 15.97 0.86
CA PRO A 31 -14.41 14.80 1.71
C PRO A 31 -15.79 14.25 2.08
N THR A 32 -16.39 13.54 1.13
CA THR A 32 -17.53 12.65 1.37
C THR A 32 -17.08 11.45 2.19
N GLU A 33 -18.03 10.79 2.87
CA GLU A 33 -17.72 9.57 3.62
C GLU A 33 -17.07 8.51 2.73
N THR A 34 -17.60 8.31 1.52
CA THR A 34 -17.06 7.36 0.54
C THR A 34 -15.63 7.69 0.11
N ALA A 35 -15.25 8.96 0.05
CA ALA A 35 -13.87 9.35 -0.26
C ALA A 35 -12.92 9.02 0.91
N ARG A 36 -13.37 9.20 2.15
CA ARG A 36 -12.61 8.82 3.36
C ARG A 36 -12.44 7.31 3.46
N GLU A 37 -13.51 6.55 3.27
CA GLU A 37 -13.48 5.09 3.23
C GLU A 37 -12.51 4.60 2.16
N ALA A 38 -12.61 5.12 0.93
CA ALA A 38 -11.72 4.74 -0.16
C ALA A 38 -10.24 5.06 0.11
N LEU A 39 -9.95 6.15 0.83
CA LEU A 39 -8.60 6.48 1.26
C LEU A 39 -8.11 5.55 2.37
N SER A 40 -8.96 5.23 3.35
CA SER A 40 -8.64 4.29 4.42
C SER A 40 -8.30 2.91 3.86
N ASP A 41 -9.15 2.38 2.97
CA ASP A 41 -8.94 1.10 2.29
C ASP A 41 -7.63 1.10 1.49
N PHE A 42 -7.34 2.22 0.82
CA PHE A 42 -6.08 2.38 0.09
C PHE A 42 -4.87 2.36 1.02
N CYS A 43 -4.90 3.11 2.12
CA CYS A 43 -3.82 3.12 3.10
C CYS A 43 -3.62 1.74 3.73
N GLU A 44 -4.69 1.05 4.14
CA GLU A 44 -4.62 -0.28 4.75
C GLU A 44 -4.06 -1.32 3.78
N ALA A 45 -4.45 -1.27 2.50
CA ALA A 45 -3.96 -2.20 1.49
C ALA A 45 -2.47 -2.00 1.16
N TYR A 46 -1.98 -0.76 1.18
CA TYR A 46 -0.61 -0.43 0.79
C TYR A 46 0.37 -0.36 1.95
N TRP A 47 -0.08 -0.22 3.21
CA TRP A 47 0.80 -0.18 4.37
C TRP A 47 1.68 -1.45 4.50
N PRO A 48 1.14 -2.69 4.45
CA PRO A 48 1.96 -3.91 4.60
C PRO A 48 3.07 -4.07 3.54
N PRO A 49 2.81 -3.91 2.22
CA PRO A 49 3.87 -4.04 1.22
C PRO A 49 4.89 -2.89 1.28
N LEU A 50 4.49 -1.66 1.64
CA LEU A 50 5.42 -0.54 1.82
C LEU A 50 6.34 -0.77 3.03
N TYR A 51 5.76 -1.14 4.17
CA TYR A 51 6.51 -1.48 5.38
C TYR A 51 7.48 -2.64 5.10
N THR A 52 7.00 -3.72 4.48
CA THR A 52 7.83 -4.87 4.11
C THR A 52 8.98 -4.46 3.20
N PHE A 53 8.72 -3.62 2.18
CA PHE A 53 9.74 -3.13 1.27
C PHE A 53 10.84 -2.34 2.00
N LEU A 54 10.47 -1.49 2.96
CA LEU A 54 11.44 -0.75 3.79
C LEU A 54 12.21 -1.68 4.73
N ARG A 55 11.55 -2.67 5.34
CA ARG A 55 12.20 -3.68 6.18
C ARG A 55 13.23 -4.49 5.38
N LEU A 56 12.93 -4.84 4.14
CA LEU A 56 13.86 -5.54 3.24
C LEU A 56 15.03 -4.65 2.76
N ARG A 57 14.90 -3.32 2.86
CA ARG A 57 15.98 -2.37 2.59
C ARG A 57 16.89 -2.09 3.79
N GLY A 58 16.61 -2.71 4.94
CA GLY A 58 17.45 -2.60 6.13
C GLY A 58 17.03 -1.50 7.11
N HIS A 59 15.89 -0.84 6.89
CA HIS A 59 15.35 0.11 7.87
C HIS A 59 14.95 -0.63 9.16
N ALA A 60 15.23 0.01 10.30
CA ALA A 60 14.78 -0.49 11.59
C ALA A 60 13.24 -0.47 11.66
N SER A 61 12.64 -1.33 12.50
CA SER A 61 11.18 -1.40 12.61
C SER A 61 10.51 -0.05 12.91
N PRO A 62 11.02 0.79 13.84
CA PRO A 62 10.40 2.09 14.12
C PRO A 62 10.54 3.05 12.93
N GLU A 63 11.72 3.12 12.34
CA GLU A 63 12.00 3.96 11.17
C GLU A 63 11.13 3.57 9.96
N ALA A 64 10.95 2.27 9.73
CA ALA A 64 10.09 1.76 8.66
C ALA A 64 8.60 2.04 8.92
N GLN A 65 8.18 2.23 10.18
CA GLN A 65 6.82 2.64 10.52
C GLN A 65 6.62 4.14 10.30
N ASP A 66 7.62 4.96 10.66
CA ASP A 66 7.58 6.41 10.50
C ASP A 66 7.65 6.85 9.02
N LEU A 67 8.31 6.06 8.17
CA LEU A 67 8.46 6.33 6.74
C LEU A 67 7.21 5.99 5.90
N VAL A 68 6.24 5.25 6.44
CA VAL A 68 5.00 4.84 5.75
C VAL A 68 3.85 5.71 6.22
#